data_AF-A0A238K584-F1
#
_entry.id   AF-A0A238K584-F1
#
_cell.length_a   1.000
_cell.length_b   1.000
_cell.length_c   1.000
_cell.angle_alpha   90.00
_cell.angle_beta   90.00
_cell.angle_gamma   90.00
#
_symmetry.space_group_name_H-M   'P 1'
#
loop_
_entity.id
_entity.type
_entity.pdbx_description
1 polymer ?
#
loop_
_entity_poly.entity_id
_entity_poly.type
_entity_poly.pdbx_seq_one_letter_code
_entity_poly.pdbx_strand_id
1 'polypeptide(L)'
;MRPFSRKKAKLSEGERARALAFLLVGACSAALGFLAVLHLDHTALFEGFSLYQTWIVIASGLGGVIALFLSGDRMGQSGQVGAIRAVAGAIWVTFIGSLIGGTLGLPFYGTMFGPFIVAVTLMGAPILAMLWAFNLLGIHFLLATYQRERDSIFTPSRIDKSDNPDSLRRRLQGRAI
;
A
#
# COMPACT_ATOMS: atom_id res chain seq x y z
N MET A 1 -26.51 32.26 -14.19
CA MET A 1 -25.98 30.88 -14.13
C MET A 1 -24.46 30.94 -14.28
N ARG A 2 -23.68 30.58 -13.26
CA ARG A 2 -22.21 30.53 -13.36
C ARG A 2 -21.79 29.14 -13.85
N PRO A 3 -20.92 29.03 -14.87
CA PRO A 3 -20.45 27.73 -15.32
C PRO A 3 -19.50 27.17 -14.26
N PHE A 4 -19.92 26.11 -13.58
CA PHE A 4 -19.05 25.25 -12.80
C PHE A 4 -18.12 24.51 -13.78
N SER A 5 -17.06 25.19 -14.21
CA SER A 5 -15.93 24.55 -14.87
C SER A 5 -15.30 23.59 -13.86
N ARG A 6 -15.65 22.31 -13.94
CA ARG A 6 -14.98 21.21 -13.24
C ARG A 6 -13.53 21.17 -13.71
N LYS A 7 -12.64 21.94 -13.07
CA LYS A 7 -11.20 21.70 -13.17
C LYS A 7 -10.98 20.26 -12.72
N LYS A 8 -10.58 19.38 -13.65
CA LYS A 8 -10.16 18.01 -13.32
C LYS A 8 -9.07 18.13 -12.26
N ALA A 9 -9.36 17.72 -11.03
CA ALA A 9 -8.38 17.71 -9.95
C ALA A 9 -7.24 16.80 -10.40
N LYS A 10 -6.07 17.39 -10.68
CA LYS A 10 -4.88 16.60 -11.00
C LYS A 10 -4.44 15.96 -9.69
N LEU A 11 -4.45 14.63 -9.63
CA LEU A 11 -3.90 13.87 -8.50
C LEU A 11 -2.46 14.30 -8.27
N SER A 12 -2.14 14.61 -7.01
CA SER A 12 -0.79 14.96 -6.60
C SER A 12 0.16 13.76 -6.71
N GLU A 13 1.46 14.01 -6.63
CA GLU A 13 2.48 12.97 -6.74
C GLU A 13 2.37 11.96 -5.59
N GLY A 14 2.16 12.44 -4.37
CA GLY A 14 1.94 11.65 -3.17
C GLY A 14 0.66 10.84 -3.26
N GLU A 15 -0.45 11.41 -3.76
CA GLU A 15 -1.70 10.66 -3.95
C GLU A 15 -1.53 9.51 -4.95
N ARG A 16 -0.77 9.73 -6.04
CA ARG A 16 -0.41 8.67 -6.99
C ARG A 16 0.49 7.63 -6.36
N ALA A 17 1.49 8.04 -5.58
CA ALA A 17 2.40 7.12 -4.88
C ALA A 17 1.64 6.24 -3.88
N ARG A 18 0.69 6.82 -3.13
CA ARG A 18 -0.19 6.07 -2.24
C ARG A 18 -1.07 5.08 -3.01
N ALA A 19 -1.72 5.52 -4.09
CA ALA A 19 -2.54 4.63 -4.92
C ALA A 19 -1.71 3.46 -5.50
N LEU A 20 -0.48 3.74 -5.96
CA LEU A 20 0.45 2.73 -6.45
C LEU A 20 0.87 1.76 -5.32
N ALA A 21 1.12 2.25 -4.11
CA ALA A 21 1.45 1.42 -2.96
C ALA A 21 0.32 0.41 -2.64
N PHE A 22 -0.94 0.87 -2.65
CA PHE A 22 -2.10 0.00 -2.46
C PHE A 22 -2.29 -0.99 -3.61
N LEU A 23 -2.04 -0.56 -4.85
CA LEU A 23 -2.11 -1.45 -6.02
C LEU A 23 -1.03 -2.54 -5.96
N LEU A 24 0.21 -2.17 -5.64
CA LEU A 24 1.34 -3.10 -5.54
C LEU A 24 1.13 -4.11 -4.41
N VAL A 25 0.74 -3.66 -3.20
CA VAL A 25 0.48 -4.60 -2.10
C VAL A 25 -0.65 -5.56 -2.45
N GLY A 26 -1.74 -5.06 -3.06
CA GLY A 26 -2.87 -5.90 -3.45
C GLY A 26 -2.48 -6.93 -4.51
N ALA A 27 -1.80 -6.50 -5.58
CA ALA A 27 -1.36 -7.40 -6.64
C ALA A 27 -0.35 -8.44 -6.15
N CYS A 28 0.65 -8.04 -5.37
CA CYS A 28 1.65 -8.96 -4.83
C CYS A 28 1.06 -9.90 -3.76
N SER A 29 0.12 -9.45 -2.93
CA SER A 29 -0.59 -10.33 -2.00
C SER A 29 -1.49 -11.33 -2.72
N ALA A 30 -2.16 -10.92 -3.80
CA ALA A 30 -2.94 -11.82 -4.65
C ALA A 30 -2.05 -12.90 -5.29
N ALA A 31 -0.89 -12.52 -5.82
CA ALA A 31 0.09 -13.45 -6.36
C ALA A 31 0.67 -14.38 -5.29
N LEU A 32 1.00 -13.86 -4.11
CA LEU A 32 1.50 -14.66 -2.99
C LEU A 32 0.48 -15.69 -2.52
N GLY A 33 -0.80 -15.30 -2.41
CA GLY A 33 -1.89 -16.22 -2.07
C GLY A 33 -2.10 -17.31 -3.11
N PHE A 34 -1.99 -16.97 -4.40
CA PHE A 34 -2.04 -17.96 -5.48
C PHE A 34 -0.88 -18.96 -5.41
N LEU A 35 0.35 -18.45 -5.25
CA LEU A 35 1.55 -19.29 -5.14
C LEU A 35 1.50 -20.19 -3.90
N ALA A 36 0.95 -19.70 -2.79
CA ALA A 36 0.71 -20.50 -1.60
C ALA A 36 -0.24 -21.69 -1.86
N VAL A 37 -1.30 -21.49 -2.64
CA VAL A 37 -2.20 -22.59 -3.05
C VAL A 37 -1.49 -23.57 -3.98
N LEU A 38 -0.74 -23.09 -4.98
CA LEU A 38 0.04 -23.96 -5.89
C LEU A 38 1.11 -24.78 -5.17
N HIS A 39 1.64 -24.26 -4.06
CA HIS A 39 2.61 -24.97 -3.25
C HIS A 39 1.97 -26.15 -2.49
N LEU A 40 0.68 -26.05 -2.17
CA LEU A 40 -0.08 -27.11 -1.50
C LEU A 40 -0.65 -28.13 -2.49
N ASP A 41 -0.98 -27.69 -3.71
CA ASP A 41 -1.58 -28.53 -4.74
C ASP A 41 -0.87 -28.33 -6.09
N HIS A 42 0.04 -29.24 -6.41
CA HIS A 42 0.87 -29.16 -7.62
C HIS A 42 0.10 -29.49 -8.92
N THR A 43 -1.08 -30.10 -8.85
CA THR A 43 -1.90 -30.41 -10.04
C THR A 43 -2.74 -29.22 -10.52
N ALA A 44 -2.88 -28.19 -9.67
CA ALA A 44 -3.67 -26.98 -9.92
C ALA A 44 -3.29 -26.21 -11.20
N LEU A 45 -2.07 -26.36 -11.73
CA LEU A 45 -1.65 -25.70 -12.97
C LEU A 45 -2.22 -26.36 -14.24
N PHE A 46 -2.60 -27.64 -14.17
CA PHE A 46 -2.97 -28.44 -15.33
C PHE A 46 -4.49 -28.58 -15.53
N GLU A 47 -5.30 -28.31 -14.50
CA GLU A 47 -6.77 -28.47 -14.54
C GLU A 47 -7.55 -27.16 -14.80
N GLY A 48 -6.85 -26.03 -15.02
CA GLY A 48 -7.47 -24.73 -15.29
C GLY A 48 -7.82 -23.92 -14.03
N PHE A 49 -8.12 -22.64 -14.22
CA PHE A 49 -8.32 -21.69 -13.12
C PHE A 49 -9.67 -21.92 -12.45
N SER A 50 -9.68 -22.52 -11.26
CA SER A 50 -10.94 -22.82 -10.56
C SER A 50 -11.56 -21.55 -9.94
N LEU A 51 -12.88 -21.56 -9.75
CA LEU A 51 -13.58 -20.49 -9.02
C LEU A 51 -13.01 -20.30 -7.60
N TYR A 52 -12.61 -21.41 -6.97
CA TYR A 52 -11.95 -21.38 -5.67
C TYR A 52 -10.60 -20.64 -5.72
N GLN A 53 -9.73 -20.97 -6.68
CA GLN A 53 -8.44 -20.29 -6.85
C GLN A 53 -8.64 -18.79 -7.11
N THR A 54 -9.62 -18.43 -7.94
CA THR A 54 -10.00 -17.03 -8.20
C THR A 54 -10.40 -16.31 -6.92
N TRP A 55 -11.23 -16.96 -6.09
CA TRP A 55 -11.63 -16.41 -4.80
C TRP A 55 -10.44 -16.22 -3.86
N ILE A 56 -9.53 -17.20 -3.75
CA ILE A 56 -8.33 -17.08 -2.92
C ILE A 56 -7.44 -15.91 -3.36
N VAL A 57 -7.26 -15.73 -4.67
CA VAL A 57 -6.49 -14.61 -5.25
C VAL A 57 -7.11 -13.26 -4.83
N ILE A 58 -8.43 -13.12 -4.98
CA ILE A 58 -9.16 -11.89 -4.61
C ILE A 58 -9.08 -11.67 -3.09
N ALA A 59 -9.37 -12.69 -2.28
CA ALA A 59 -9.31 -12.64 -0.83
C ALA A 59 -7.92 -12.23 -0.32
N SER A 60 -6.86 -12.78 -0.91
CA SER A 60 -5.47 -12.46 -0.55
C SER A 60 -5.11 -11.03 -0.93
N GLY A 61 -5.52 -10.56 -2.11
CA GLY A 61 -5.32 -9.17 -2.53
C GLY A 61 -6.04 -8.18 -1.61
N LEU A 62 -7.30 -8.45 -1.26
CA LEU A 62 -8.06 -7.65 -0.29
C LEU A 62 -7.40 -7.66 1.09
N GLY A 63 -6.94 -8.81 1.56
CA GLY A 63 -6.20 -8.95 2.81
C GLY A 63 -4.97 -8.04 2.87
N GLY A 64 -4.14 -8.04 1.81
CA GLY A 64 -2.97 -7.17 1.71
C GLY A 64 -3.31 -5.67 1.72
N VAL A 65 -4.32 -5.27 0.95
CA VAL A 65 -4.81 -3.87 0.89
C VAL A 65 -5.33 -3.41 2.24
N ILE A 66 -6.17 -4.22 2.89
CA ILE A 66 -6.74 -3.88 4.20
C ILE A 66 -5.63 -3.86 5.26
N ALA A 67 -4.69 -4.80 5.23
CA ALA A 67 -3.57 -4.83 6.17
C ALA A 67 -2.65 -3.61 6.03
N LEU A 68 -2.39 -3.16 4.79
CA LEU A 68 -1.65 -1.92 4.56
C LEU A 68 -2.42 -0.71 5.09
N PHE A 69 -3.73 -0.65 4.88
CA PHE A 69 -4.58 0.40 5.45
C PHE A 69 -4.52 0.40 6.99
N LEU A 70 -4.63 -0.76 7.63
CA LEU A 70 -4.56 -0.91 9.08
C LEU A 70 -3.16 -0.69 9.66
N SER A 71 -2.10 -0.76 8.83
CA SER A 71 -0.74 -0.49 9.29
C SER A 71 -0.57 0.96 9.76
N GLY A 72 -1.37 1.89 9.22
CA GLY A 72 -1.35 3.31 9.58
C GLY A 72 0.04 3.91 9.41
N ASP A 73 0.52 4.59 10.45
CA ASP A 73 1.81 5.29 10.45
C ASP A 73 3.04 4.39 10.61
N ARG A 74 2.86 3.06 10.60
CA ARG A 74 3.98 2.11 10.67
C ARG A 74 4.77 2.06 9.35
N MET A 75 4.14 2.40 8.23
CA MET A 75 4.78 2.46 6.91
C MET A 75 4.85 3.91 6.42
N GLY A 76 5.92 4.28 5.71
CA GLY A 76 6.08 5.61 5.12
C GLY A 76 6.74 6.67 6.00
N GLN A 77 7.25 6.32 7.17
CA GLN A 77 8.00 7.26 8.00
C GLN A 77 9.46 7.36 7.53
N SER A 78 10.01 8.57 7.49
CA SER A 78 11.39 8.79 7.04
C SER A 78 12.42 8.73 8.20
N GLY A 79 13.70 8.49 7.87
CA GLY A 79 14.79 8.44 8.83
C GLY A 79 15.01 7.05 9.46
N GLN A 80 15.95 6.96 10.42
CA GLN A 80 16.33 5.69 11.07
C GLN A 80 15.18 5.06 11.85
N VAL A 81 14.40 5.86 12.58
CA VAL A 81 13.18 5.41 13.26
C VAL A 81 12.15 4.90 12.25
N GLY A 82 12.10 5.52 11.06
CA GLY A 82 11.30 5.09 9.92
C GLY A 82 11.66 3.69 9.43
N ALA A 83 12.95 3.36 9.37
CA ALA A 83 13.42 2.03 8.96
C ALA A 83 13.00 0.93 9.94
N ILE A 84 13.12 1.17 11.25
CA ILE A 84 12.65 0.20 12.27
C ILE A 84 11.13 0.03 12.19
N ARG A 85 10.40 1.13 12.02
CA ARG A 85 8.95 1.10 11.77
C ARG A 85 8.60 0.36 10.48
N ALA A 86 9.41 0.47 9.43
CA ALA A 86 9.22 -0.26 8.18
C ALA A 86 9.27 -1.77 8.40
N VAL A 87 10.22 -2.26 9.21
CA VAL A 87 10.31 -3.68 9.55
C VAL A 87 9.08 -4.13 10.34
N ALA A 88 8.68 -3.37 11.36
CA ALA A 88 7.47 -3.67 12.13
C ALA A 88 6.20 -3.62 11.26
N GLY A 89 6.12 -2.66 10.33
CA GLY A 89 5.06 -2.52 9.34
C GLY A 89 5.03 -3.68 8.35
N ALA A 90 6.19 -4.15 7.89
CA ALA A 90 6.32 -5.30 7.01
C ALA A 90 5.81 -6.59 7.67
N ILE A 91 6.19 -6.84 8.93
CA ILE A 91 5.68 -7.94 9.74
C ILE A 91 4.17 -7.81 9.92
N TRP A 92 3.69 -6.61 10.28
CA TRP A 92 2.27 -6.33 10.47
C TRP A 92 1.45 -6.59 9.20
N VAL A 93 1.87 -6.05 8.05
CA VAL A 93 1.16 -6.20 6.78
C VAL A 93 1.13 -7.67 6.35
N THR A 94 2.24 -8.39 6.53
CA THR A 94 2.29 -9.82 6.18
C THR A 94 1.37 -10.63 7.09
N PHE A 95 1.47 -10.44 8.40
CA PHE A 95 0.67 -11.18 9.37
C PHE A 95 -0.82 -10.86 9.26
N ILE A 96 -1.21 -9.58 9.35
CA ILE A 96 -2.62 -9.17 9.27
C ILE A 96 -3.19 -9.45 7.87
N GLY A 97 -2.40 -9.27 6.82
CA GLY A 97 -2.84 -9.55 5.45
C GLY A 97 -3.13 -11.02 5.24
N SER A 98 -2.25 -11.89 5.72
CA SER A 98 -2.45 -13.34 5.70
C SER A 98 -3.61 -13.80 6.58
N LEU A 99 -3.83 -13.16 7.73
CA LEU A 99 -4.96 -13.44 8.61
C LEU A 99 -6.29 -13.08 7.95
N ILE A 100 -6.41 -11.87 7.38
CA ILE A 100 -7.63 -11.42 6.70
C ILE A 100 -7.85 -12.24 5.42
N GLY A 101 -6.83 -12.36 4.57
CA GLY A 101 -6.91 -13.11 3.33
C GLY A 101 -7.22 -14.59 3.56
N GLY A 102 -6.59 -15.20 4.56
CA GLY A 102 -6.89 -16.56 5.00
C GLY A 102 -8.34 -16.69 5.47
N THR A 103 -8.79 -15.80 6.37
CA THR A 103 -10.17 -15.81 6.89
C THR A 103 -11.21 -15.70 5.78
N LEU A 104 -10.98 -14.84 4.79
CA LEU A 104 -11.86 -14.68 3.64
C LEU A 104 -11.81 -15.88 2.70
N GLY A 105 -10.63 -16.48 2.50
CA GLY A 105 -10.44 -17.64 1.62
C GLY A 105 -11.00 -18.93 2.19
N LEU A 106 -10.88 -19.13 3.51
CA LEU A 106 -11.36 -20.28 4.26
C LEU A 106 -11.96 -19.78 5.58
N PRO A 107 -13.28 -19.51 5.63
CA PRO A 107 -13.95 -19.14 6.86
C PRO A 107 -13.68 -20.16 7.98
N PHE A 108 -13.55 -19.67 9.22
CA PHE A 108 -13.22 -20.42 10.44
C PHE A 108 -11.80 -21.00 10.54
N TYR A 109 -11.26 -21.58 9.47
CA TYR A 109 -9.93 -22.21 9.48
C TYR A 109 -8.80 -21.26 9.06
N GLY A 110 -9.09 -20.32 8.18
CA GLY A 110 -8.10 -19.45 7.56
C GLY A 110 -7.42 -18.44 8.47
N THR A 111 -7.97 -18.18 9.67
CA THR A 111 -7.33 -17.33 10.69
C THR A 111 -6.01 -17.91 11.18
N MET A 112 -5.93 -19.24 11.33
CA MET A 112 -4.72 -19.95 11.74
C MET A 112 -3.91 -20.40 10.52
N PHE A 113 -4.59 -20.95 9.51
CA PHE A 113 -3.92 -21.48 8.33
C PHE A 113 -3.30 -20.39 7.45
N GLY A 114 -3.93 -19.21 7.31
CA GLY A 114 -3.41 -18.14 6.45
C GLY A 114 -2.00 -17.69 6.83
N PRO A 115 -1.76 -17.22 8.06
CA PRO A 115 -0.42 -16.86 8.52
C PRO A 115 0.58 -18.00 8.46
N PHE A 116 0.15 -19.22 8.84
CA PHE A 116 1.01 -20.40 8.81
C PHE A 116 1.47 -20.76 7.40
N ILE A 117 0.54 -20.83 6.44
CA ILE A 117 0.83 -21.15 5.03
C ILE A 117 1.76 -20.09 4.43
N VAL A 118 1.51 -18.79 4.70
CA VAL A 118 2.41 -17.73 4.21
C VAL A 118 3.81 -17.90 4.78
N ALA A 119 3.95 -18.18 6.09
CA ALA A 119 5.26 -18.42 6.71
C ALA A 119 5.99 -19.61 6.06
N VAL A 120 5.32 -20.76 5.93
CA VAL A 120 5.89 -21.95 5.30
C VAL A 120 6.26 -21.71 3.84
N THR A 121 5.40 -21.02 3.08
CA THR A 121 5.64 -20.68 1.67
C THR A 121 6.89 -19.80 1.52
N LEU A 122 7.02 -18.76 2.36
CA LEU A 122 8.18 -17.88 2.32
C LEU A 122 9.47 -18.57 2.77
N MET A 123 9.39 -19.49 3.74
CA MET A 123 10.53 -20.32 4.14
C MET A 123 10.93 -21.34 3.07
N GLY A 124 9.96 -21.94 2.39
CA GLY A 124 10.17 -22.91 1.31
C GLY A 124 10.65 -22.28 -0.01
N ALA A 125 10.43 -20.97 -0.19
CA ALA A 125 10.84 -20.22 -1.38
C ALA A 125 11.58 -18.92 -1.02
N PRO A 126 12.89 -18.98 -0.71
CA PRO A 126 13.68 -17.81 -0.30
C PRO A 126 13.67 -16.64 -1.31
N ILE A 127 13.62 -16.96 -2.61
CA ILE A 127 13.52 -15.94 -3.68
C ILE A 127 12.21 -15.16 -3.56
N LEU A 128 11.10 -15.86 -3.29
CA LEU A 128 9.79 -15.24 -3.08
C LEU A 128 9.78 -14.38 -1.81
N ALA A 129 10.43 -14.82 -0.73
CA ALA A 129 10.61 -14.01 0.47
C ALA A 129 11.40 -12.72 0.21
N MET A 130 12.48 -12.79 -0.57
CA MET A 130 13.21 -11.58 -0.98
C MET A 130 12.34 -10.64 -1.81
N LEU A 131 11.62 -11.16 -2.81
CA LEU A 131 10.72 -10.36 -3.63
C LEU A 131 9.62 -9.69 -2.80
N TRP A 132 9.05 -10.42 -1.84
CA TRP A 132 8.05 -9.88 -0.92
C TRP A 132 8.63 -8.78 -0.02
N ALA A 133 9.84 -8.98 0.51
CA ALA A 133 10.53 -7.98 1.31
C ALA A 133 10.85 -6.71 0.50
N PHE A 134 11.35 -6.84 -0.73
CA PHE A 134 11.60 -5.70 -1.61
C PHE A 134 10.32 -4.97 -2.00
N ASN A 135 9.22 -5.69 -2.23
CA ASN A 135 7.91 -5.09 -2.47
C ASN A 135 7.47 -4.24 -1.27
N LEU A 136 7.54 -4.77 -0.05
CA LEU A 136 7.19 -4.03 1.17
C LEU A 136 8.10 -2.82 1.40
N LEU A 137 9.38 -2.93 1.08
CA LEU A 137 10.31 -1.80 1.11
C LEU A 137 9.95 -0.73 0.07
N GLY A 138 9.60 -1.12 -1.15
CA GLY A 138 9.11 -0.21 -2.18
C GLY A 138 7.83 0.51 -1.76
N ILE A 139 6.88 -0.22 -1.18
CA ILE A 139 5.65 0.33 -0.59
C ILE A 139 5.98 1.34 0.51
N HIS A 140 6.95 1.03 1.38
CA HIS A 140 7.39 1.95 2.42
C HIS A 140 7.92 3.27 1.82
N PHE A 141 8.73 3.23 0.76
CA PHE A 141 9.22 4.45 0.10
C PHE A 141 8.12 5.24 -0.63
N LEU A 142 7.16 4.56 -1.25
CA LEU A 142 6.01 5.20 -1.88
C LEU A 142 5.14 5.93 -0.84
N LEU A 143 4.88 5.28 0.30
CA LEU A 143 4.17 5.91 1.41
C LEU A 143 4.98 7.04 2.06
N ALA A 144 6.31 6.95 2.07
CA ALA A 144 7.15 8.05 2.51
C ALA A 144 7.07 9.28 1.60
N THR A 145 6.91 9.07 0.30
CA THR A 145 6.65 10.16 -0.65
C THR A 145 5.32 10.84 -0.36
N TYR A 146 4.27 10.05 -0.12
CA TYR A 146 2.96 10.56 0.30
C TYR A 146 3.04 11.33 1.62
N GLN A 147 3.73 10.80 2.63
CA GLN A 147 3.84 11.44 3.94
C GLN A 147 4.62 12.76 3.86
N ARG A 148 5.75 12.80 3.14
CA ARG A 148 6.51 14.04 2.91
C ARG A 148 5.68 15.12 2.26
N GLU A 149 4.83 14.76 1.29
CA GLU A 149 3.93 15.73 0.67
C GLU A 149 2.93 16.28 1.70
N ARG A 150 2.32 15.43 2.52
CA ARG A 150 1.37 15.86 3.56
C ARG A 150 2.04 16.73 4.63
N ASP A 151 3.24 16.38 5.06
CA ASP A 151 3.99 17.16 6.07
C ASP A 151 4.41 18.53 5.53
N SER A 152 4.64 18.65 4.22
CA SER A 152 5.00 19.94 3.57
C SER A 152 3.88 20.98 3.63
N ILE A 153 2.62 20.56 3.75
CA ILE A 153 1.47 21.47 3.87
C ILE A 153 1.55 22.27 5.18
N PHE A 154 2.09 21.66 6.23
CA PHE A 154 2.15 22.23 7.58
C PHE A 154 3.51 22.84 7.92
N THR A 155 4.45 22.86 6.97
CA THR A 155 5.80 23.42 7.16
C THR A 155 6.00 24.62 6.23
N PRO A 156 5.69 25.87 6.66
CA PRO A 156 5.64 27.05 5.79
C PRO A 156 6.99 27.51 5.23
N SER A 157 8.11 26.91 5.66
CA SER A 157 9.47 27.32 5.29
C SER A 157 9.79 27.14 3.80
N ARG A 158 8.89 26.52 3.01
CA ARG A 158 8.97 26.41 1.54
C ARG A 158 8.01 27.31 0.77
N ILE A 159 7.21 28.15 1.45
CA ILE A 159 6.42 29.18 0.75
C ILE A 159 7.40 30.20 0.19
N ASP A 160 7.63 30.17 -1.12
CA ASP A 160 8.33 31.25 -1.81
C ASP A 160 7.65 32.58 -1.44
N LYS A 161 8.41 33.66 -1.22
CA LYS A 161 7.87 34.96 -0.80
C LYS A 161 6.76 35.46 -1.73
N SER A 162 6.75 35.01 -2.99
CA SER A 162 5.71 35.30 -3.99
C SER A 162 4.37 34.61 -3.74
N ASP A 163 4.36 33.44 -3.11
CA ASP A 163 3.16 32.62 -2.89
C ASP A 163 2.55 32.81 -1.51
N ASN A 164 3.19 33.61 -0.66
CA ASN A 164 2.64 34.00 0.63
C ASN A 164 1.33 34.81 0.40
N PRO A 165 0.18 34.36 0.94
CA PRO A 165 -1.09 35.11 0.83
C PRO A 165 -1.01 36.51 1.45
N ASP A 166 -0.06 36.73 2.37
CA ASP A 166 0.23 38.03 2.96
C ASP A 166 1.34 38.83 2.23
N SER A 167 1.78 38.39 1.06
CA SER A 167 2.75 39.13 0.28
C SER A 167 2.19 40.51 -0.12
N LEU A 168 2.91 41.57 0.25
CA LEU A 168 2.58 42.96 -0.10
C LEU A 168 2.34 43.14 -1.60
N ARG A 169 3.03 42.36 -2.44
CA ARG A 169 2.89 42.37 -3.90
C ARG A 169 1.48 42.02 -4.37
N ARG A 170 0.82 41.02 -3.79
CA ARG A 170 -0.60 40.68 -4.10
C ARG A 170 -1.56 41.78 -3.63
N ARG A 171 -1.31 42.37 -2.46
CA ARG A 171 -2.14 43.47 -1.92
C ARG A 171 -2.04 44.73 -2.77
N LEU A 172 -0.86 45.00 -3.35
CA LEU A 172 -0.65 46.15 -4.23
C LEU A 172 -1.23 45.92 -5.64
N GLN A 173 -1.19 44.69 -6.17
CA GLN A 173 -1.80 44.37 -7.47
C GLN A 173 -3.34 44.45 -7.46
N GLY A 174 -4.00 44.24 -6.31
CA GLY A 174 -5.44 44.40 -6.17
C GLY A 174 -5.92 45.84 -5.96
N ARG A 175 -5.02 46.82 -5.81
CA ARG A 175 -5.34 48.24 -5.57
C ARG A 175 -5.04 49.16 -6.75
N ALA A 176 -4.58 48.62 -7.87
CA ALA A 176 -4.38 49.36 -9.11
C ALA A 176 -5.61 49.23 -10.02
N ILE A 177 -6.76 49.75 -9.56
CA ILE A 177 -7.92 50.11 -10.37
C ILE A 177 -8.50 51.40 -9.80
#